data_AF-A0A3S1H575-F1
#
_entry.id   AF-A0A3S1H575-F1
#
_cell.length_a   1.000
_cell.length_b   1.000
_cell.length_c   1.000
_cell.angle_alpha   90.00
_cell.angle_beta   90.00
_cell.angle_gamma   90.00
#
_symmetry.space_group_name_H-M   'P 1'
#
loop_
_entity.id
_entity.type
_entity.pdbx_description
1 polymer ?
#
loop_
_entity_poly.entity_id
_entity_poly.type
_entity_poly.pdbx_seq_one_letter_code
_entity_poly.pdbx_strand_id
1 'polypeptide(L)'
;VSPYIGGGFGSKALALAHSAVAAAAARMLGRPVKLVLNRPQNFTSYGGRAATRQTVAIGADRDGKIQSIVHRGVNETAVDGMWVEPLGSVTSIMYATPNFSSKQNVVRVNTVVPGAKRAPGENPSAFGIECAIDELAYELGLDPLEMRLINYAEQDPHAKKAWSTRQLREAFAAGAEAFGWAKRSNAPRSMREGRQLIGWGVAAGTYPVRRAHGEAVVKILADGSVEVESSSIDMGQGTYTILAQTAAETLGVPVSQVSVKLGDSHFARAGVTGGSRLAGVMTGAVYKAAGQA
;
A
#
# COMPACT_ATOMS: atom_id res chain seq x y z
N VAL A 1 -5.36 -23.13 -7.54
CA VAL A 1 -4.77 -23.62 -6.29
C VAL A 1 -3.48 -22.88 -5.98
N SER A 2 -3.47 -22.08 -4.91
CA SER A 2 -2.35 -21.28 -4.41
C SER A 2 -2.50 -21.03 -2.89
N PRO A 3 -2.54 -22.09 -2.05
CA PRO A 3 -2.82 -21.97 -0.62
C PRO A 3 -1.74 -21.17 0.13
N TYR A 4 -0.48 -21.29 -0.31
CA TYR A 4 0.65 -20.59 0.30
C TYR A 4 1.47 -19.86 -0.75
N ILE A 5 1.78 -18.59 -0.48
CA ILE A 5 2.65 -17.77 -1.34
C ILE A 5 3.78 -17.20 -0.49
N GLY A 6 5.03 -17.40 -0.93
CA GLY A 6 6.23 -16.82 -0.31
C GLY A 6 6.40 -15.33 -0.59
N GLY A 7 5.39 -14.51 -0.31
CA GLY A 7 5.37 -13.06 -0.54
C GLY A 7 5.13 -12.66 -2.01
N GLY A 8 4.44 -11.54 -2.20
CA GLY A 8 4.17 -10.96 -3.53
C GLY A 8 4.49 -9.47 -3.60
N PHE A 9 4.06 -8.69 -2.61
CA PHE A 9 4.32 -7.23 -2.55
C PHE A 9 3.87 -6.46 -3.81
N GLY A 10 2.86 -6.98 -4.51
CA GLY A 10 2.32 -6.46 -5.78
C GLY A 10 2.64 -7.32 -7.01
N SER A 11 3.76 -8.05 -7.01
CA SER A 11 4.25 -8.79 -8.19
C SER A 11 3.42 -10.02 -8.60
N LYS A 12 2.59 -10.54 -7.70
CA LYS A 12 1.80 -11.78 -7.90
C LYS A 12 0.30 -11.52 -7.85
N ALA A 13 -0.12 -10.28 -8.09
CA ALA A 13 -1.53 -9.90 -8.04
C ALA A 13 -2.33 -10.38 -9.27
N LEU A 14 -1.64 -10.67 -10.38
CA LEU A 14 -2.23 -11.07 -11.65
C LEU A 14 -1.58 -12.35 -12.16
N ALA A 15 -2.29 -13.07 -13.04
CA ALA A 15 -1.67 -14.13 -13.82
C ALA A 15 -0.63 -13.52 -14.77
N LEU A 16 0.57 -14.09 -14.79
CA LEU A 16 1.69 -13.62 -15.60
C LEU A 16 1.86 -14.48 -16.86
N ALA A 17 2.52 -13.93 -17.88
CA ALA A 17 2.66 -14.59 -19.19
C ALA A 17 3.29 -15.99 -19.10
N HIS A 18 4.26 -16.19 -18.20
CA HIS A 18 4.88 -17.50 -18.01
C HIS A 18 3.91 -18.58 -17.50
N SER A 19 2.86 -18.19 -16.75
CA SER A 19 1.78 -19.12 -16.36
C SER A 19 0.95 -19.56 -17.56
N ALA A 20 0.68 -18.65 -18.51
CA ALA A 20 -0.02 -18.97 -19.75
C ALA A 20 0.80 -19.90 -20.65
N VAL A 21 2.12 -19.67 -20.74
CA VAL A 21 3.05 -20.55 -21.46
C VAL A 21 3.05 -21.96 -20.86
N ALA A 22 3.14 -22.07 -19.54
CA ALA A 22 3.11 -23.37 -18.85
C ALA A 22 1.77 -24.11 -19.10
N ALA A 23 0.65 -23.40 -19.05
CA ALA A 23 -0.67 -23.97 -19.33
C ALA A 23 -0.82 -24.45 -20.77
N ALA A 24 -0.35 -23.66 -21.75
CA ALA A 24 -0.38 -24.05 -23.16
C ALA A 24 0.48 -25.28 -23.43
N ALA A 25 1.70 -25.34 -22.88
CA ALA A 25 2.59 -26.48 -23.00
C ALA A 25 1.99 -27.76 -22.39
N ALA A 26 1.40 -27.66 -21.20
CA ALA A 26 0.73 -28.79 -20.55
C ALA A 26 -0.42 -29.35 -21.41
N ARG A 27 -1.22 -28.46 -22.02
CA ARG A 27 -2.31 -28.86 -22.93
C ARG A 27 -1.80 -29.56 -24.18
N MET A 28 -0.74 -29.04 -24.80
CA MET A 28 -0.17 -29.63 -26.02
C MET A 28 0.44 -31.01 -25.78
N LEU A 29 1.08 -31.19 -24.62
CA LEU A 29 1.76 -32.45 -24.27
C LEU A 29 0.84 -33.49 -23.62
N GLY A 30 -0.36 -33.08 -23.17
CA GLY A 30 -1.25 -33.93 -22.37
C GLY A 30 -0.62 -34.36 -21.04
N ARG A 31 0.32 -33.58 -20.49
CA ARG A 31 1.10 -33.94 -19.30
C ARG A 31 1.33 -32.73 -18.39
N PRO A 32 1.53 -32.94 -17.07
CA PRO A 32 1.89 -31.86 -16.15
C PRO A 32 3.22 -31.19 -16.54
N VAL A 33 3.24 -29.85 -16.56
CA VAL A 33 4.43 -29.03 -16.82
C VAL A 33 4.71 -28.13 -15.62
N LYS A 34 5.94 -28.19 -15.09
CA LYS A 34 6.42 -27.30 -14.02
C LYS A 34 7.37 -26.27 -14.61
N LEU A 35 6.97 -25.01 -14.61
CA LEU A 35 7.81 -23.89 -15.02
C LEU A 35 8.21 -23.08 -13.79
N VAL A 36 9.52 -22.93 -13.57
CA VAL A 36 10.08 -22.13 -12.49
C VAL A 36 11.01 -21.11 -13.10
N LEU A 37 10.71 -19.82 -12.90
CA LEU A 37 11.62 -18.75 -13.29
C LEU A 37 12.79 -18.69 -12.32
N ASN A 38 14.00 -18.61 -12.86
CA ASN A 38 15.18 -18.33 -12.06
C ASN A 38 15.19 -16.85 -11.60
N ARG A 39 16.09 -16.52 -10.67
CA ARG A 39 16.13 -15.15 -10.10
C ARG A 39 16.35 -14.07 -11.18
N PRO A 40 17.30 -14.19 -12.11
CA PRO A 40 17.46 -13.21 -13.19
C PRO A 40 16.20 -13.03 -14.06
N GLN A 41 15.54 -14.12 -14.46
CA GLN A 41 14.32 -14.07 -15.29
C GLN A 41 13.18 -13.29 -14.61
N ASN A 42 13.10 -13.31 -13.27
CA ASN A 42 12.07 -12.56 -12.56
C ASN A 42 12.14 -11.04 -12.81
N PHE A 43 13.32 -10.47 -13.08
CA PHE A 43 13.47 -9.03 -13.32
C PHE A 43 12.87 -8.56 -14.65
N THR A 44 12.71 -9.47 -15.62
CA THR A 44 12.23 -9.13 -16.98
C THR A 44 10.98 -9.88 -17.41
N SER A 45 10.57 -10.91 -16.66
CA SER A 45 9.33 -11.67 -16.91
C SER A 45 8.06 -10.95 -16.43
N TYR A 46 8.20 -9.99 -15.52
CA TYR A 46 7.18 -9.06 -15.04
C TYR A 46 7.90 -7.78 -14.58
N GLY A 47 7.23 -6.63 -14.68
CA GLY A 47 7.85 -5.38 -14.26
C GLY A 47 7.74 -5.08 -12.77
N GLY A 48 8.76 -4.45 -12.22
CA GLY A 48 8.73 -3.83 -10.90
C GLY A 48 8.02 -2.48 -10.92
N ARG A 49 8.26 -1.66 -9.88
CA ARG A 49 7.85 -0.25 -9.89
C ARG A 49 8.60 0.47 -11.01
N ALA A 50 7.87 1.19 -11.85
CA ALA A 50 8.45 2.07 -12.85
C ALA A 50 9.36 3.12 -12.21
N ALA A 51 10.44 3.50 -12.89
CA ALA A 51 11.18 4.70 -12.54
C ALA A 51 10.26 5.93 -12.68
N THR A 52 10.39 6.88 -11.75
CA THR A 52 9.57 8.10 -11.72
C THR A 52 10.46 9.34 -11.67
N ARG A 53 10.01 10.42 -12.29
CA ARG A 53 10.59 11.76 -12.15
C ARG A 53 9.46 12.74 -11.87
N GLN A 54 9.63 13.56 -10.87
CA GLN A 54 8.62 14.52 -10.44
C GLN A 54 9.23 15.89 -10.14
N THR A 55 8.43 16.92 -10.33
CA THR A 55 8.70 18.31 -9.96
C THR A 55 7.51 18.77 -9.13
N VAL A 56 7.78 19.16 -7.90
CA VAL A 56 6.79 19.68 -6.95
C VAL A 56 7.17 21.13 -6.67
N ALA A 57 6.29 22.06 -7.04
CA ALA A 57 6.42 23.46 -6.68
C ALA A 57 5.38 23.80 -5.62
N ILE A 58 5.82 24.41 -4.52
CA ILE A 58 4.97 24.80 -3.40
C ILE A 58 5.01 26.32 -3.28
N GLY A 59 3.84 26.96 -3.27
CA GLY A 59 3.70 28.36 -2.87
C GLY A 59 3.18 28.42 -1.45
N ALA A 60 3.91 29.08 -0.55
CA ALA A 60 3.55 29.30 0.84
C ALA A 60 3.84 30.75 1.26
N ASP A 61 3.21 31.21 2.33
CA ASP A 61 3.60 32.47 2.99
C ASP A 61 4.79 32.27 3.94
N ARG A 62 5.25 33.37 4.55
CA ARG A 62 6.40 33.37 5.47
C ARG A 62 6.14 32.61 6.77
N ASP A 63 4.88 32.42 7.13
CA ASP A 63 4.47 31.67 8.31
C ASP A 63 4.34 30.16 8.00
N GLY A 64 4.69 29.75 6.77
CA GLY A 64 4.68 28.36 6.34
C GLY A 64 3.32 27.86 5.87
N LYS A 65 2.31 28.71 5.74
CA LYS A 65 0.99 28.26 5.26
C LYS A 65 1.00 28.06 3.75
N ILE A 66 0.72 26.83 3.32
CA ILE A 66 0.67 26.45 1.89
C ILE A 66 -0.57 27.05 1.23
N GLN A 67 -0.34 27.82 0.17
CA GLN A 67 -1.37 28.43 -0.67
C GLN A 67 -1.57 27.65 -1.97
N SER A 68 -0.52 27.04 -2.52
CA SER A 68 -0.63 26.26 -3.75
C SER A 68 0.40 25.14 -3.86
N ILE A 69 0.02 24.07 -4.56
CA ILE A 69 0.95 23.02 -5.00
C ILE A 69 0.73 22.73 -6.48
N VAL A 70 1.81 22.76 -7.25
CA VAL A 70 1.85 22.30 -8.64
C VAL A 70 2.76 21.08 -8.72
N HIS A 71 2.18 19.92 -9.05
CA HIS A 71 2.90 18.66 -9.20
C HIS A 71 2.93 18.26 -10.69
N ARG A 72 4.12 18.13 -11.26
CA ARG A 72 4.35 17.55 -12.59
C ARG A 72 5.15 16.27 -12.48
N GLY A 73 4.70 15.22 -13.15
CA GLY A 73 5.31 13.90 -13.02
C GLY A 73 5.41 13.12 -14.32
N VAL A 74 6.31 12.15 -14.34
CA VAL A 74 6.44 11.18 -15.42
C VAL A 74 6.90 9.83 -14.89
N ASN A 75 6.40 8.73 -15.46
CA ASN A 75 6.96 7.40 -15.28
C ASN A 75 7.18 6.68 -16.61
N GLU A 76 8.11 5.74 -16.64
CA GLU A 76 8.32 4.86 -17.79
C GLU A 76 7.22 3.79 -17.89
N THR A 77 6.94 3.35 -19.11
CA THR A 77 6.11 2.18 -19.42
C THR A 77 6.63 1.47 -20.67
N ALA A 78 6.20 0.23 -20.91
CA ALA A 78 6.63 -0.53 -22.08
C ALA A 78 6.01 0.02 -23.37
N VAL A 79 6.68 -0.21 -24.50
CA VAL A 79 6.15 0.17 -25.83
C VAL A 79 4.84 -0.53 -26.20
N ASP A 80 4.65 -1.75 -25.70
CA ASP A 80 3.52 -2.64 -25.96
C ASP A 80 2.52 -2.73 -24.79
N GLY A 81 2.68 -1.86 -23.77
CA GLY A 81 1.82 -1.84 -22.60
C GLY A 81 1.55 -0.44 -22.08
N MET A 82 0.73 -0.39 -21.04
CA MET A 82 0.41 0.86 -20.34
C MET A 82 0.39 0.60 -18.84
N TRP A 83 1.25 1.30 -18.13
CA TRP A 83 1.26 1.35 -16.67
C TRP A 83 1.45 2.80 -16.22
N VAL A 84 0.55 3.26 -15.36
CA VAL A 84 0.64 4.57 -14.71
C VAL A 84 1.01 4.33 -13.26
N GLU A 85 2.08 4.98 -12.79
CA GLU A 85 2.48 5.00 -11.37
C GLU A 85 2.03 6.34 -10.77
N PRO A 86 0.85 6.48 -10.13
CA PRO A 86 0.24 7.79 -9.87
C PRO A 86 1.04 8.65 -8.88
N LEU A 87 1.59 9.77 -9.32
CA LEU A 87 2.49 10.63 -8.54
C LEU A 87 1.75 11.69 -7.72
N GLY A 88 0.49 11.99 -8.04
CA GLY A 88 -0.30 12.99 -7.32
C GLY A 88 -1.14 12.44 -6.17
N SER A 89 -1.11 11.13 -5.89
CA SER A 89 -2.10 10.47 -5.01
C SER A 89 -2.03 10.89 -3.54
N VAL A 90 -0.83 11.10 -3.00
CA VAL A 90 -0.62 11.57 -1.62
C VAL A 90 -0.57 13.09 -1.56
N THR A 91 0.05 13.72 -2.57
CA THR A 91 0.13 15.18 -2.67
C THR A 91 -1.25 15.84 -2.60
N SER A 92 -2.27 15.23 -3.21
CA SER A 92 -3.61 15.81 -3.26
C SER A 92 -4.34 15.81 -1.92
N ILE A 93 -3.96 14.95 -0.97
CA ILE A 93 -4.75 14.70 0.25
C ILE A 93 -4.02 15.05 1.56
N MET A 94 -2.68 15.12 1.55
CA MET A 94 -1.90 15.15 2.78
C MET A 94 -2.05 16.48 3.55
N TYR A 95 -1.96 17.62 2.86
CA TYR A 95 -1.89 18.95 3.46
C TYR A 95 -3.06 19.84 3.05
N ALA A 96 -3.41 20.81 3.89
CA ALA A 96 -4.43 21.82 3.59
C ALA A 96 -3.93 22.71 2.43
N THR A 97 -4.33 22.36 1.20
CA THR A 97 -3.88 23.06 -0.01
C THR A 97 -5.10 23.61 -0.77
N PRO A 98 -5.33 24.93 -0.75
CA PRO A 98 -6.50 25.51 -1.41
C PRO A 98 -6.41 25.44 -2.93
N ASN A 99 -5.21 25.55 -3.50
CA ASN A 99 -4.98 25.53 -4.95
C ASN A 99 -4.05 24.38 -5.35
N PHE A 100 -4.58 23.36 -6.01
CA PHE A 100 -3.79 22.18 -6.40
C PHE A 100 -3.91 21.89 -7.90
N SER A 101 -2.76 21.71 -8.56
CA SER A 101 -2.69 21.21 -9.94
C SER A 101 -1.74 20.02 -10.00
N SER A 102 -2.19 18.90 -10.55
CA SER A 102 -1.32 17.77 -10.86
C SER A 102 -1.48 17.33 -12.31
N LYS A 103 -0.35 17.03 -12.96
CA LYS A 103 -0.31 16.44 -14.30
C LYS A 103 0.80 15.42 -14.36
N GLN A 104 0.46 14.23 -14.87
CA GLN A 104 1.42 13.16 -15.08
C GLN A 104 1.37 12.69 -16.53
N ASN A 105 2.55 12.44 -17.09
CA ASN A 105 2.71 11.77 -18.37
C ASN A 105 3.30 10.37 -18.17
N VAL A 106 3.22 9.55 -19.20
CA VAL A 106 3.91 8.26 -19.27
C VAL A 106 4.81 8.25 -20.49
N VAL A 107 6.01 7.69 -20.36
CA VAL A 107 6.98 7.60 -21.46
C VAL A 107 7.15 6.15 -21.85
N ARG A 108 6.84 5.84 -23.11
CA ARG A 108 7.05 4.50 -23.66
C ARG A 108 8.53 4.29 -23.95
N VAL A 109 9.09 3.22 -23.41
CA VAL A 109 10.49 2.80 -23.60
C VAL A 109 10.57 1.28 -23.81
N ASN A 110 11.69 0.80 -24.35
CA ASN A 110 11.93 -0.63 -24.52
C ASN A 110 12.24 -1.30 -23.17
N THR A 111 11.19 -1.58 -22.40
CA THR A 111 11.24 -2.25 -21.10
C THR A 111 10.07 -3.23 -20.95
N VAL A 112 10.11 -4.08 -19.92
CA VAL A 112 8.95 -4.92 -19.54
C VAL A 112 7.84 -4.03 -18.98
N VAL A 113 6.57 -4.37 -19.22
CA VAL A 113 5.42 -3.65 -18.65
C VAL A 113 5.60 -3.53 -17.13
N PRO A 114 5.72 -2.32 -16.56
CA PRO A 114 5.84 -2.13 -15.12
C PRO A 114 4.64 -2.72 -14.37
N GLY A 115 4.83 -2.95 -13.08
CA GLY A 115 3.83 -3.59 -12.23
C GLY A 115 3.79 -3.02 -10.83
N ALA A 116 2.83 -3.53 -10.05
CA ALA A 116 2.64 -3.10 -8.68
C ALA A 116 3.85 -3.46 -7.80
N LYS A 117 4.34 -2.48 -7.05
CA LYS A 117 5.18 -2.65 -5.87
C LYS A 117 4.51 -1.95 -4.69
N ARG A 118 4.60 -2.53 -3.48
CA ARG A 118 3.91 -2.08 -2.25
C ARG A 118 3.73 -0.56 -2.18
N ALA A 119 2.47 -0.13 -2.04
CA ALA A 119 2.01 1.25 -2.26
C ALA A 119 2.32 1.80 -3.69
N PRO A 120 1.68 1.27 -4.74
CA PRO A 120 1.82 1.77 -6.11
C PRO A 120 1.29 3.22 -6.23
N GLY A 121 2.13 4.15 -6.66
CA GLY A 121 1.81 5.58 -6.71
C GLY A 121 1.93 6.29 -5.37
N GLU A 122 1.30 5.79 -4.30
CA GLU A 122 1.38 6.45 -2.99
C GLU A 122 2.82 6.56 -2.47
N ASN A 123 3.66 5.55 -2.70
CA ASN A 123 5.07 5.59 -2.29
C ASN A 123 5.87 6.72 -2.98
N PRO A 124 5.97 6.78 -4.32
CA PRO A 124 6.69 7.88 -4.97
C PRO A 124 6.00 9.25 -4.77
N SER A 125 4.67 9.29 -4.64
CA SER A 125 3.94 10.53 -4.35
C SER A 125 4.32 11.12 -2.98
N ALA A 126 4.29 10.29 -1.93
CA ALA A 126 4.68 10.68 -0.58
C ALA A 126 6.14 11.11 -0.53
N PHE A 127 7.05 10.36 -1.16
CA PHE A 127 8.46 10.72 -1.23
C PHE A 127 8.66 12.14 -1.79
N GLY A 128 8.03 12.48 -2.91
CA GLY A 128 8.21 13.80 -3.52
C GLY A 128 7.68 14.94 -2.67
N ILE A 129 6.44 14.83 -2.18
CA ILE A 129 5.85 15.91 -1.38
C ILE A 129 6.54 16.07 -0.03
N GLU A 130 6.91 14.99 0.65
CA GLU A 130 7.54 15.08 1.97
C GLU A 130 8.97 15.64 1.91
N CYS A 131 9.72 15.36 0.83
CA CYS A 131 11.00 16.03 0.61
C CYS A 131 10.80 17.53 0.37
N ALA A 132 9.84 17.92 -0.46
CA ALA A 132 9.56 19.32 -0.75
C ALA A 132 9.08 20.11 0.48
N ILE A 133 8.32 19.47 1.39
CA ILE A 133 7.91 20.07 2.66
C ILE A 133 9.12 20.26 3.60
N ASP A 134 10.08 19.34 3.58
CA ASP A 134 11.33 19.49 4.33
C ASP A 134 12.16 20.66 3.80
N GLU A 135 12.36 20.74 2.48
CA GLU A 135 13.06 21.85 1.83
C GLU A 135 12.41 23.20 2.16
N LEU A 136 11.08 23.29 2.11
CA LEU A 136 10.33 24.49 2.47
C LEU A 136 10.48 24.85 3.96
N ALA A 137 10.48 23.86 4.85
CA ALA A 137 10.70 24.11 6.29
C ALA A 137 12.09 24.73 6.52
N TYR A 138 13.12 24.22 5.84
CA TYR A 138 14.47 24.75 5.90
C TYR A 138 14.59 26.16 5.31
N GLU A 139 13.93 26.43 4.18
CA GLU A 139 13.90 27.76 3.54
C GLU A 139 13.27 28.81 4.46
N LEU A 140 12.24 28.44 5.23
CA LEU A 140 11.55 29.31 6.17
C LEU A 140 12.15 29.30 7.59
N GLY A 141 13.14 28.46 7.86
CA GLY A 141 13.74 28.31 9.19
C GLY A 141 12.81 27.68 10.24
N LEU A 142 11.77 26.96 9.80
CA LEU A 142 10.81 26.27 10.66
C LEU A 142 11.27 24.85 11.00
N ASP A 143 10.78 24.30 12.12
CA ASP A 143 10.97 22.87 12.37
C ASP A 143 10.12 22.05 11.38
N PRO A 144 10.68 20.99 10.77
CA PRO A 144 9.94 20.15 9.83
C PRO A 144 8.62 19.58 10.39
N LEU A 145 8.59 19.14 11.65
CA LEU A 145 7.36 18.60 12.24
C LEU A 145 6.31 19.70 12.38
N GLU A 146 6.73 20.89 12.84
CA GLU A 146 5.85 22.05 12.97
C GLU A 146 5.27 22.48 11.62
N MET A 147 6.09 22.51 10.56
CA MET A 147 5.64 22.80 9.19
C MET A 147 4.50 21.88 8.73
N ARG A 148 4.54 20.61 9.13
CA ARG A 148 3.51 19.62 8.81
C ARG A 148 2.23 19.85 9.62
N LEU A 149 2.34 20.34 10.86
CA LEU A 149 1.20 20.71 11.71
C LEU A 149 0.52 22.02 11.28
N ILE A 150 1.28 23.03 10.89
CA ILE A 150 0.76 24.31 10.32
C ILE A 150 -0.14 24.02 9.10
N ASN A 151 0.24 23.00 8.33
CA ASN A 151 -0.45 22.60 7.10
C ASN A 151 -1.36 21.39 7.26
N TYR A 152 -1.69 21.00 8.50
CA TYR A 152 -2.64 19.92 8.75
C TYR A 152 -3.99 20.18 8.05
N ALA A 153 -4.51 19.18 7.35
CA ALA A 153 -5.82 19.27 6.71
C ALA A 153 -6.91 18.71 7.62
N GLU A 154 -7.79 19.58 8.12
CA GLU A 154 -8.93 19.22 8.98
C GLU A 154 -9.98 18.35 8.26
N GLN A 155 -10.00 18.41 6.92
CA GLN A 155 -10.82 17.58 6.06
C GLN A 155 -10.03 17.19 4.81
N ASP A 156 -10.55 16.27 4.00
CA ASP A 156 -9.96 15.93 2.71
C ASP A 156 -9.94 17.16 1.79
N PRO A 157 -8.74 17.70 1.48
CA PRO A 157 -8.62 18.92 0.69
C PRO A 157 -8.95 18.66 -0.79
N HIS A 158 -8.88 17.42 -1.26
CA HIS A 158 -9.20 17.03 -2.63
C HIS A 158 -10.68 16.67 -2.78
N ALA A 159 -11.17 15.75 -1.96
CA ALA A 159 -12.56 15.28 -2.03
C ALA A 159 -13.57 16.23 -1.37
N LYS A 160 -13.09 17.21 -0.59
CA LYS A 160 -13.89 18.17 0.18
C LYS A 160 -14.87 17.47 1.14
N LYS A 161 -14.36 16.46 1.86
CA LYS A 161 -15.14 15.64 2.81
C LYS A 161 -14.44 15.54 4.14
N ALA A 162 -15.23 15.48 5.23
CA ALA A 162 -14.69 15.20 6.55
C ALA A 162 -13.98 13.83 6.57
N TRP A 163 -12.90 13.74 7.35
CA TRP A 163 -12.25 12.46 7.62
C TRP A 163 -13.19 11.55 8.40
N SER A 164 -13.20 10.24 8.09
CA SER A 164 -13.85 9.27 8.97
C SER A 164 -13.13 9.23 10.32
N THR A 165 -11.82 9.06 10.28
CA THR A 165 -10.88 9.20 11.40
C THR A 165 -9.53 9.58 10.80
N ARG A 166 -8.82 10.52 11.43
CA ARG A 166 -7.43 10.87 11.09
C ARG A 166 -6.71 11.19 12.38
N GLN A 167 -5.78 10.30 12.76
CA GLN A 167 -5.02 10.40 14.01
C GLN A 167 -3.57 10.85 13.76
N LEU A 168 -3.37 11.73 12.77
CA LEU A 168 -2.02 12.10 12.31
C LEU A 168 -1.34 13.08 13.29
N ARG A 169 -2.09 13.95 13.98
CA ARG A 169 -1.51 14.82 15.03
C ARG A 169 -1.02 13.98 16.21
N GLU A 170 -1.82 13.01 16.62
CA GLU A 170 -1.53 12.04 17.68
C GLU A 170 -0.33 11.16 17.29
N ALA A 171 -0.28 10.69 16.03
CA ALA A 171 0.86 9.95 15.51
C ALA A 171 2.16 10.79 15.52
N PHE A 172 2.10 12.07 15.16
CA PHE A 172 3.26 12.95 15.26
C PHE A 172 3.67 13.18 16.71
N ALA A 173 2.73 13.44 17.62
CA ALA A 173 3.04 13.66 19.04
C ALA A 173 3.70 12.42 19.66
N ALA A 174 3.08 11.25 19.53
CA ALA A 174 3.62 10.00 20.06
C ALA A 174 4.95 9.61 19.41
N GLY A 175 5.07 9.78 18.08
CA GLY A 175 6.31 9.50 17.36
C GLY A 175 7.45 10.43 17.77
N ALA A 176 7.18 11.73 17.91
CA ALA A 176 8.16 12.74 18.32
C ALA A 176 8.63 12.52 19.76
N GLU A 177 7.73 12.19 20.69
CA GLU A 177 8.06 11.88 22.07
C GLU A 177 8.96 10.65 22.14
N ALA A 178 8.54 9.53 21.56
CA ALA A 178 9.27 8.27 21.59
C ALA A 178 10.64 8.36 20.91
N PHE A 179 10.74 9.15 19.82
CA PHE A 179 12.00 9.38 19.12
C PHE A 179 12.92 10.37 19.84
N GLY A 180 12.37 11.21 20.72
CA GLY A 180 13.10 12.29 21.38
C GLY A 180 13.33 13.51 20.48
N TRP A 181 12.39 13.80 19.56
CA TRP A 181 12.50 14.87 18.55
C TRP A 181 12.83 16.25 19.14
N ALA A 182 12.40 16.53 20.37
CA ALA A 182 12.73 17.76 21.09
C ALA A 182 14.25 18.01 21.27
N LYS A 183 15.09 16.98 21.12
CA LYS A 183 16.55 17.08 21.17
C LYS A 183 17.20 17.39 19.82
N ARG A 184 16.40 17.48 18.74
CA ARG A 184 16.88 17.78 17.39
C ARG A 184 17.44 19.20 17.33
N SER A 185 18.61 19.35 16.70
CA SER A 185 19.08 20.66 16.25
C SER A 185 18.69 20.89 14.79
N ASN A 186 18.12 22.06 14.47
CA ASN A 186 17.59 22.31 13.12
C ASN A 186 18.70 22.44 12.07
N ALA A 187 19.85 23.02 12.43
CA ALA A 187 20.95 23.27 11.50
C ALA A 187 21.54 21.97 10.93
N PRO A 188 21.67 21.81 9.61
CA PRO A 188 22.29 20.63 9.03
C PRO A 188 23.72 20.44 9.53
N ARG A 189 24.14 19.17 9.72
CA ARG A 189 25.48 18.78 10.19
C ARG A 189 25.85 19.22 11.62
N SER A 190 24.90 19.76 12.39
CA SER A 190 25.10 20.21 13.77
C SER A 190 25.26 19.04 14.76
N MET A 191 24.57 17.92 14.53
CA MET A 191 24.60 16.74 15.38
C MET A 191 25.68 15.75 14.90
N ARG A 192 26.54 15.30 15.80
CA ARG A 192 27.70 14.44 15.50
C ARG A 192 28.07 13.55 16.67
N GLU A 193 28.56 12.36 16.36
CA GLU A 193 29.27 11.50 17.29
C GLU A 193 30.61 11.05 16.67
N GLY A 194 31.73 11.54 17.22
CA GLY A 194 33.05 11.29 16.67
C GLY A 194 33.16 11.68 15.18
N ARG A 195 33.34 10.68 14.30
CA ARG A 195 33.44 10.89 12.84
C ARG A 195 32.09 10.85 12.11
N GLN A 196 31.01 10.46 12.77
CA GLN A 196 29.69 10.27 12.16
C GLN A 196 28.83 11.55 12.26
N LEU A 197 28.22 11.94 11.15
CA LEU A 197 27.17 12.96 11.14
C LEU A 197 25.84 12.28 11.45
N ILE A 198 25.10 12.84 12.40
CA ILE A 198 23.77 12.36 12.79
C ILE A 198 22.74 13.25 12.11
N GLY A 199 21.78 12.64 11.42
CA GLY A 199 20.66 13.33 10.78
C GLY A 199 19.33 12.73 11.23
N TRP A 200 18.40 13.59 11.62
CA TRP A 200 17.06 13.21 12.02
C TRP A 200 16.05 13.78 11.03
N GLY A 201 15.10 12.95 10.60
CA GLY A 201 14.08 13.33 9.62
C GLY A 201 12.71 12.80 10.01
N VAL A 202 11.67 13.46 9.52
CA VAL A 202 10.27 13.10 9.74
C VAL A 202 9.50 13.26 8.43
N ALA A 203 8.54 12.38 8.19
CA ALA A 203 7.66 12.45 7.04
C ALA A 203 6.26 11.95 7.42
N ALA A 204 5.23 12.53 6.81
CA ALA A 204 3.87 12.02 6.88
C ALA A 204 3.68 10.84 5.92
N GLY A 205 2.91 9.84 6.35
CA GLY A 205 2.53 8.69 5.53
C GLY A 205 1.02 8.50 5.51
N THR A 206 0.48 8.09 4.37
CA THR A 206 -0.94 7.75 4.22
C THR A 206 -1.14 6.62 3.21
N TYR A 207 -2.25 5.90 3.34
CA TYR A 207 -2.68 4.89 2.40
C TYR A 207 -4.21 4.83 2.36
N PRO A 208 -4.85 4.78 1.18
CA PRO A 208 -6.30 4.82 1.10
C PRO A 208 -6.93 3.53 1.62
N VAL A 209 -8.02 3.66 2.38
CA VAL A 209 -8.89 2.53 2.70
C VAL A 209 -9.82 2.29 1.51
N ARG A 210 -9.69 1.11 0.90
CA ARG A 210 -10.56 0.69 -0.21
C ARG A 210 -11.49 -0.43 0.27
N ARG A 211 -12.68 -0.50 -0.31
CA ARG A 211 -13.62 -1.62 -0.09
C ARG A 211 -13.75 -2.43 -1.37
N ALA A 212 -14.16 -3.68 -1.24
CA ALA A 212 -14.44 -4.59 -2.34
C ALA A 212 -15.46 -5.63 -1.90
N HIS A 213 -15.98 -6.38 -2.86
CA HIS A 213 -16.76 -7.57 -2.56
C HIS A 213 -15.83 -8.72 -2.14
N GLY A 214 -16.33 -9.55 -1.22
CA GLY A 214 -15.71 -10.79 -0.78
C GLY A 214 -16.79 -11.69 -0.17
N GLU A 215 -16.63 -12.98 -0.38
CA GLU A 215 -17.51 -14.05 0.07
C GLU A 215 -16.69 -15.07 0.86
N ALA A 216 -17.31 -15.64 1.88
CA ALA A 216 -16.76 -16.74 2.66
C ALA A 216 -17.87 -17.76 2.91
N VAL A 217 -17.49 -19.03 3.05
CA VAL A 217 -18.36 -20.09 3.55
C VAL A 217 -17.85 -20.47 4.93
N VAL A 218 -18.76 -20.58 5.90
CA VAL A 218 -18.48 -21.09 7.24
C VAL A 218 -19.30 -22.36 7.42
N LYS A 219 -18.64 -23.46 7.79
CA LYS A 219 -19.29 -24.75 8.02
C LYS A 219 -19.04 -25.16 9.47
N ILE A 220 -20.10 -25.56 10.16
CA ILE A 220 -19.99 -26.26 11.45
C ILE A 220 -20.10 -27.75 11.14
N LEU A 221 -19.06 -28.50 11.46
CA LEU A 221 -18.97 -29.93 11.20
C LEU A 221 -19.68 -30.73 12.31
N ALA A 222 -19.95 -32.00 12.06
CA ALA A 222 -20.69 -32.86 12.99
C ALA A 222 -19.97 -33.07 14.34
N ASP A 223 -18.65 -32.89 14.38
CA ASP A 223 -17.83 -32.96 15.60
C ASP A 223 -17.75 -31.61 16.36
N GLY A 224 -18.45 -30.58 15.87
CA GLY A 224 -18.45 -29.24 16.43
C GLY A 224 -17.26 -28.36 16.00
N SER A 225 -16.34 -28.88 15.17
CA SER A 225 -15.29 -28.05 14.59
C SER A 225 -15.82 -27.14 13.48
N VAL A 226 -15.11 -26.04 13.22
CA VAL A 226 -15.52 -25.01 12.25
C VAL A 226 -14.53 -24.96 11.10
N GLU A 227 -15.05 -24.85 9.89
CA GLU A 227 -14.26 -24.66 8.67
C GLU A 227 -14.67 -23.37 7.97
N VAL A 228 -13.68 -22.53 7.66
CA VAL A 228 -13.85 -21.28 6.90
C VAL A 228 -13.20 -21.43 5.53
N GLU A 229 -13.93 -21.17 4.46
CA GLU A 229 -13.43 -21.27 3.08
C GLU A 229 -13.54 -19.94 2.34
N SER A 230 -12.46 -19.57 1.63
CA SER A 230 -12.46 -18.46 0.69
C SER A 230 -11.35 -18.60 -0.35
N SER A 231 -11.58 -18.13 -1.57
CA SER A 231 -10.57 -18.04 -2.62
C SER A 231 -9.53 -16.93 -2.38
N SER A 232 -9.65 -16.17 -1.28
CA SER A 232 -8.66 -15.17 -0.89
C SER A 232 -7.29 -15.79 -0.65
N ILE A 233 -6.24 -14.96 -0.61
CA ILE A 233 -4.85 -15.42 -0.59
C ILE A 233 -4.16 -14.94 0.68
N ASP A 234 -3.40 -15.82 1.32
CA ASP A 234 -2.38 -15.44 2.30
C ASP A 234 -0.99 -15.52 1.66
N MET A 235 -0.27 -14.41 1.71
CA MET A 235 1.12 -14.30 1.25
C MET A 235 2.06 -13.83 2.37
N GLY A 236 1.68 -14.08 3.62
CA GLY A 236 2.42 -13.72 4.83
C GLY A 236 1.81 -12.54 5.61
N GLN A 237 0.64 -12.03 5.21
CA GLN A 237 -0.07 -10.97 5.93
C GLN A 237 -1.00 -11.50 7.03
N GLY A 238 -1.21 -12.83 7.13
CA GLY A 238 -1.97 -13.44 8.22
C GLY A 238 -3.47 -13.56 7.99
N THR A 239 -3.90 -13.67 6.73
CA THR A 239 -5.31 -13.91 6.38
C THR A 239 -5.84 -15.21 6.98
N TYR A 240 -5.05 -16.30 7.03
CA TYR A 240 -5.47 -17.52 7.74
C TYR A 240 -5.82 -17.23 9.20
N THR A 241 -4.97 -16.47 9.89
CA THR A 241 -5.11 -16.18 11.32
C THR A 241 -6.33 -15.32 11.63
N ILE A 242 -6.49 -14.19 10.94
CA ILE A 242 -7.57 -13.24 11.25
C ILE A 242 -8.95 -13.80 10.92
N LEU A 243 -9.07 -14.67 9.93
CA LEU A 243 -10.36 -15.30 9.60
C LEU A 243 -10.72 -16.38 10.62
N ALA A 244 -9.73 -17.13 11.12
CA ALA A 244 -9.95 -18.07 12.22
C ALA A 244 -10.42 -17.33 13.48
N GLN A 245 -9.74 -16.25 13.86
CA GLN A 245 -10.10 -15.40 15.00
C GLN A 245 -11.52 -14.83 14.85
N THR A 246 -11.84 -14.29 13.67
CA THR A 246 -13.17 -13.72 13.41
C THR A 246 -14.28 -14.77 13.56
N ALA A 247 -14.12 -15.95 12.98
CA ALA A 247 -15.11 -17.02 13.10
C ALA A 247 -15.23 -17.53 14.54
N ALA A 248 -14.09 -17.72 15.23
CA ALA A 248 -14.05 -18.17 16.63
C ALA A 248 -14.79 -17.22 17.56
N GLU A 249 -14.49 -15.92 17.48
CA GLU A 249 -15.15 -14.87 18.27
C GLU A 249 -16.66 -14.77 17.95
N THR A 250 -17.03 -14.93 16.68
CA THR A 250 -18.44 -14.83 16.26
C THR A 250 -19.27 -16.02 16.74
N LEU A 251 -18.70 -17.24 16.74
CA LEU A 251 -19.39 -18.47 17.11
C LEU A 251 -19.22 -18.85 18.59
N GLY A 252 -18.37 -18.15 19.35
CA GLY A 252 -18.10 -18.46 20.75
C GLY A 252 -17.31 -19.76 20.97
N VAL A 253 -16.47 -20.15 20.01
CA VAL A 253 -15.64 -21.37 20.09
C VAL A 253 -14.16 -21.05 20.26
N PRO A 254 -13.34 -21.93 20.82
CA PRO A 254 -11.89 -21.77 20.81
C PRO A 254 -11.35 -21.69 19.38
N VAL A 255 -10.39 -20.79 19.13
CA VAL A 255 -9.77 -20.65 17.79
C VAL A 255 -9.10 -21.94 17.29
N SER A 256 -8.68 -22.82 18.21
CA SER A 256 -8.12 -24.15 17.89
C SER A 256 -9.14 -25.10 17.26
N GLN A 257 -10.44 -24.81 17.35
CA GLN A 257 -11.50 -25.55 16.67
C GLN A 257 -11.82 -25.01 15.27
N VAL A 258 -11.16 -23.92 14.85
CA VAL A 258 -11.39 -23.29 13.54
C VAL A 258 -10.25 -23.63 12.58
N SER A 259 -10.60 -24.26 11.47
CA SER A 259 -9.73 -24.43 10.32
C SER A 259 -10.09 -23.44 9.20
N VAL A 260 -9.10 -22.97 8.47
CA VAL A 260 -9.30 -22.01 7.37
C VAL A 260 -8.65 -22.56 6.11
N LYS A 261 -9.37 -22.54 4.98
CA LYS A 261 -8.91 -22.98 3.66
C LYS A 261 -8.96 -21.82 2.68
N LEU A 262 -7.79 -21.52 2.11
CA LEU A 262 -7.58 -20.37 1.23
C LEU A 262 -6.99 -20.76 -0.13
N GLY A 263 -7.06 -19.85 -1.10
CA GLY A 263 -6.30 -19.91 -2.34
C GLY A 263 -6.74 -20.97 -3.34
N ASP A 264 -7.99 -21.44 -3.28
CA ASP A 264 -8.59 -22.28 -4.33
C ASP A 264 -9.70 -21.53 -5.05
N SER A 265 -9.71 -21.61 -6.38
CA SER A 265 -10.77 -21.03 -7.22
C SER A 265 -12.11 -21.74 -7.09
N HIS A 266 -12.15 -22.94 -6.48
CA HIS A 266 -13.39 -23.62 -6.13
C HIS A 266 -14.05 -23.07 -4.86
N PHE A 267 -13.34 -22.31 -4.04
CA PHE A 267 -13.90 -21.70 -2.82
C PHE A 267 -14.65 -20.39 -3.11
N ALA A 268 -15.37 -19.90 -2.10
CA ALA A 268 -16.13 -18.65 -2.15
C ALA A 268 -15.30 -17.47 -2.67
N ARG A 269 -15.91 -16.58 -3.46
CA ARG A 269 -15.16 -15.59 -4.26
C ARG A 269 -14.53 -14.52 -3.38
N ALA A 270 -13.27 -14.19 -3.67
CA ALA A 270 -12.58 -13.05 -3.09
C ALA A 270 -11.94 -12.20 -4.19
N GLY A 271 -11.90 -10.90 -3.96
CA GLY A 271 -11.17 -9.99 -4.82
C GLY A 271 -9.65 -10.13 -4.68
N VAL A 272 -8.93 -9.37 -5.51
CA VAL A 272 -7.46 -9.31 -5.43
C VAL A 272 -6.96 -8.96 -4.03
N THR A 273 -5.92 -9.69 -3.60
CA THR A 273 -5.15 -9.38 -2.38
C THR A 273 -4.19 -8.22 -2.68
N GLY A 274 -4.71 -7.00 -2.59
CA GLY A 274 -3.98 -5.77 -2.90
C GLY A 274 -4.74 -4.54 -2.41
N GLY A 275 -4.09 -3.37 -2.43
CA GLY A 275 -4.72 -2.14 -1.95
C GLY A 275 -5.01 -2.14 -0.44
N SER A 276 -4.29 -2.97 0.33
CA SER A 276 -4.40 -3.11 1.80
C SER A 276 -5.84 -3.27 2.33
N ARG A 277 -6.75 -3.81 1.50
CA ARG A 277 -8.19 -3.88 1.82
C ARG A 277 -8.67 -5.24 2.28
N LEU A 278 -7.91 -6.30 1.97
CA LEU A 278 -8.42 -7.67 2.05
C LEU A 278 -8.83 -8.06 3.47
N ALA A 279 -8.05 -7.66 4.48
CA ALA A 279 -8.38 -7.97 5.87
C ALA A 279 -9.81 -7.52 6.23
N GLY A 280 -10.12 -6.23 6.07
CA GLY A 280 -11.45 -5.70 6.39
C GLY A 280 -12.57 -6.27 5.51
N VAL A 281 -12.29 -6.59 4.24
CA VAL A 281 -13.28 -7.23 3.36
C VAL A 281 -13.60 -8.65 3.82
N MET A 282 -12.57 -9.45 4.10
CA MET A 282 -12.73 -10.87 4.40
C MET A 282 -13.17 -11.13 5.83
N THR A 283 -12.71 -10.35 6.81
CA THR A 283 -13.25 -10.46 8.18
C THR A 283 -14.73 -10.09 8.20
N GLY A 284 -15.15 -9.05 7.46
CA GLY A 284 -16.56 -8.72 7.30
C GLY A 284 -17.39 -9.84 6.64
N ALA A 285 -16.84 -10.52 5.64
CA ALA A 285 -17.49 -11.66 4.99
C ALA A 285 -17.64 -12.87 5.93
N VAL A 286 -16.59 -13.20 6.68
CA VAL A 286 -16.61 -14.31 7.66
C VAL A 286 -17.54 -14.01 8.82
N TYR A 287 -17.50 -12.79 9.38
CA TYR A 287 -18.42 -12.37 10.45
C TYR A 287 -19.88 -12.56 10.03
N LYS A 288 -20.23 -12.10 8.81
CA LYS A 288 -21.59 -12.26 8.29
C LYS A 288 -21.97 -13.73 8.10
N ALA A 289 -21.09 -14.54 7.53
CA ALA A 289 -21.37 -15.96 7.28
C ALA A 289 -21.49 -16.75 8.61
N ALA A 290 -20.62 -16.47 9.58
CA ALA A 290 -20.65 -17.10 10.89
C ALA A 290 -21.90 -16.70 11.70
N GLY A 291 -22.33 -15.44 11.63
CA GLY A 291 -23.57 -15.00 12.29
C GLY A 291 -24.86 -15.55 11.66
N GLN A 292 -24.76 -16.26 10.55
CA GLN A 292 -25.88 -16.92 9.86
C GLN A 292 -25.82 -18.45 9.97
N ALA A 293 -24.76 -18.99 10.57
CA ALA A 293 -24.49 -20.43 10.68
C ALA A 293 -25.24 -21.08 11.85
#